data_AF-A0A7S3B4S5-F1
#
_entry.id   AF-A0A7S3B4S5-F1
#
_cell.length_a   1.000
_cell.length_b   1.000
_cell.length_c   1.000
_cell.angle_alpha   90.00
_cell.angle_beta   90.00
_cell.angle_gamma   90.00
#
_symmetry.space_group_name_H-M   'P 1'
#
loop_
_entity.id
_entity.type
_entity.pdbx_description
1 polymer ?
#
loop_
_entity_poly.entity_id
_entity_poly.type
_entity_poly.pdbx_seq_one_letter_code
_entity_poly.pdbx_strand_id
1 'polypeptide(L)'
;ASTSGWGGGGGESSMSTPFLGGSADAETGFRGAEHKAVRLGFVTGIVAQERVPSFERVLFRATRGNMFLRTAAVDGTVSDPGTGERVAKTVFIVFFAGERARAKVLKICEAFGANRYPFPEDITRQRQMNSEVNARLRELHTTIEASSVHRDGLLAQVGSSVADWASQVRRDKAVYHALNLFSVDVTHKCLVAEGWCPVGANARVQAALVAAASRSAAQT
;
A
#
# COMPACT_ATOMS: atom_id res chain seq x y z
N ALA A 1 68.93 12.92 18.58
CA ALA A 1 68.56 11.88 19.57
C ALA A 1 67.97 10.71 18.80
N SER A 2 68.42 9.45 18.86
CA SER A 2 68.87 8.61 20.01
C SER A 2 67.70 8.12 20.87
N THR A 3 67.46 6.81 21.08
CA THR A 3 68.11 5.59 20.55
C THR A 3 67.25 4.35 20.83
N SER A 4 67.36 3.29 20.00
CA SER A 4 67.12 1.84 20.28
C SER A 4 65.78 1.34 20.90
N GLY A 5 65.24 0.15 20.59
CA GLY A 5 65.58 -0.83 19.54
C GLY A 5 65.51 -2.31 19.98
N TRP A 6 64.77 -3.16 19.22
CA TRP A 6 64.74 -4.66 19.23
C TRP A 6 64.42 -5.33 20.60
N GLY A 7 64.18 -6.63 20.82
CA GLY A 7 64.04 -7.88 20.03
C GLY A 7 64.08 -9.08 21.03
N GLY A 8 63.64 -10.32 20.77
CA GLY A 8 62.94 -10.93 19.62
C GLY A 8 63.00 -12.48 19.70
N GLY A 9 61.85 -13.17 19.80
CA GLY A 9 61.75 -14.63 20.09
C GLY A 9 61.56 -14.93 21.59
N GLY A 10 61.22 -16.15 22.06
CA GLY A 10 60.86 -17.40 21.35
C GLY A 10 61.61 -18.63 21.87
N GLY A 11 60.92 -19.60 22.51
CA GLY A 11 61.47 -20.93 22.86
C GLY A 11 61.19 -21.46 24.27
N GLU A 12 60.17 -22.33 24.38
CA GLU A 12 60.09 -23.63 25.09
C GLU A 12 60.65 -23.90 26.53
N SER A 13 60.22 -25.07 27.05
CA SER A 13 60.66 -25.80 28.27
C SER A 13 60.19 -25.28 29.65
N SER A 14 59.90 -26.13 30.64
CA SER A 14 59.48 -27.56 30.63
C SER A 14 59.03 -28.00 32.03
N MET A 15 57.93 -28.76 32.17
CA MET A 15 57.70 -29.58 33.39
C MET A 15 56.78 -30.80 33.18
N SER A 16 57.30 -31.77 32.43
CA SER A 16 57.15 -33.21 32.70
C SER A 16 57.69 -33.54 34.11
N THR A 17 57.30 -34.56 34.89
CA THR A 17 56.48 -35.81 34.76
C THR A 17 56.42 -36.47 36.17
N PRO A 18 55.94 -37.72 36.40
CA PRO A 18 54.88 -38.51 35.76
C PRO A 18 53.71 -38.66 36.79
N PHE A 19 53.14 -39.78 37.28
CA PHE A 19 53.14 -41.23 36.99
C PHE A 19 51.88 -41.94 37.59
N LEU A 20 51.71 -43.23 37.29
CA LEU A 20 50.65 -44.17 37.70
C LEU A 20 49.22 -43.82 37.21
N GLY A 21 48.42 -44.77 36.67
CA GLY A 21 48.67 -46.18 36.40
C GLY A 21 47.46 -47.04 36.77
N GLY A 22 46.59 -47.35 35.81
CA GLY A 22 45.39 -48.17 36.01
C GLY A 22 44.76 -48.56 34.67
N SER A 23 44.32 -49.81 34.55
CA SER A 23 43.78 -50.40 33.32
C SER A 23 42.28 -50.17 33.15
N ALA A 24 41.78 -50.48 31.94
CA ALA A 24 40.38 -50.38 31.56
C ALA A 24 39.42 -51.19 32.46
N ASP A 25 38.25 -50.62 32.68
CA ASP A 25 36.98 -51.34 32.81
C ASP A 25 35.98 -50.72 31.81
N ALA A 26 35.06 -51.54 31.29
CA ALA A 26 34.22 -51.19 30.14
C ALA A 26 32.73 -51.21 30.50
N GLU A 27 32.20 -50.09 31.00
CA GLU A 27 30.77 -49.97 31.29
C GLU A 27 29.96 -49.30 30.18
N THR A 28 28.87 -49.98 29.87
CA THR A 28 27.85 -49.70 28.87
C THR A 28 27.20 -48.31 28.97
N GLY A 29 27.45 -47.49 27.95
CA GLY A 29 26.36 -47.15 27.03
C GLY A 29 25.13 -46.42 27.58
N PHE A 30 25.30 -45.22 28.13
CA PHE A 30 24.27 -44.18 27.94
C PHE A 30 24.90 -42.90 27.38
N ARG A 31 24.96 -42.82 26.04
CA ARG A 31 25.20 -41.54 25.35
C ARG A 31 23.99 -40.64 25.62
N GLY A 32 24.10 -39.81 26.66
CA GLY A 32 23.14 -38.76 26.94
C GLY A 32 22.96 -37.92 25.67
N ALA A 33 21.80 -38.03 25.04
CA ALA A 33 21.47 -37.21 23.90
C ALA A 33 21.33 -35.78 24.42
N GLU A 34 22.30 -34.92 24.09
CA GLU A 34 22.17 -33.49 24.32
C GLU A 34 20.87 -33.03 23.68
N HIS A 35 19.88 -32.68 24.51
CA HIS A 35 18.66 -32.03 24.06
C HIS A 35 19.02 -30.61 23.61
N LYS A 36 19.60 -30.50 22.41
CA LYS A 36 19.76 -29.25 21.67
C LYS A 36 18.38 -28.63 21.59
N ALA A 37 18.15 -27.61 22.41
CA ALA A 37 16.85 -26.98 22.58
C ALA A 37 16.35 -26.55 21.20
N VAL A 38 15.36 -27.29 20.67
CA VAL A 38 14.86 -27.08 19.32
C VAL A 38 14.09 -25.77 19.33
N ARG A 39 14.76 -24.68 18.93
CA ARG A 39 14.11 -23.37 18.83
C ARG A 39 12.98 -23.46 17.81
N LEU A 40 11.77 -23.55 18.32
CA LEU A 40 10.55 -23.44 17.53
C LEU A 40 10.49 -22.04 16.95
N GLY A 41 10.16 -21.95 15.67
CA GLY A 41 9.77 -20.71 15.02
C GLY A 41 8.27 -20.76 14.70
N PHE A 42 7.69 -19.61 14.40
CA PHE A 42 6.34 -19.53 13.88
C PHE A 42 6.22 -18.48 12.78
N VAL A 43 5.12 -18.58 12.01
CA VAL A 43 4.67 -17.55 11.07
C VAL A 43 3.20 -17.28 11.36
N THR A 44 2.86 -16.00 11.51
CA THR A 44 1.49 -15.48 11.61
C THR A 44 1.05 -14.86 10.28
N GLY A 45 -0.23 -14.94 9.97
CA GLY A 45 -0.81 -14.29 8.80
C GLY A 45 -2.32 -14.45 8.72
N ILE A 46 -2.87 -14.00 7.60
CA ILE A 46 -4.29 -14.09 7.27
C ILE A 46 -4.47 -14.65 5.86
N VAL A 47 -5.44 -15.53 5.67
CA VAL A 47 -5.76 -16.19 4.40
C VAL A 47 -7.27 -16.16 4.16
N ALA A 48 -7.71 -16.24 2.89
CA ALA A 48 -9.13 -16.37 2.57
C ALA A 48 -9.70 -17.69 3.13
N GLN A 49 -10.87 -17.62 3.75
CA GLN A 49 -11.47 -18.75 4.50
C GLN A 49 -11.71 -19.98 3.62
N GLU A 50 -12.11 -19.77 2.37
CA GLU A 50 -12.25 -20.81 1.33
C GLU A 50 -11.00 -21.70 1.16
N ARG A 51 -9.80 -21.13 1.40
CA ARG A 51 -8.51 -21.77 1.09
C ARG A 51 -7.94 -22.54 2.28
N VAL A 52 -8.45 -22.30 3.48
CA VAL A 52 -7.91 -22.87 4.74
C VAL A 52 -7.77 -24.41 4.67
N PRO A 53 -8.78 -25.20 4.22
CA PRO A 53 -8.64 -26.66 4.16
C PRO A 53 -7.58 -27.13 3.16
N SER A 54 -7.30 -26.36 2.11
CA SER A 54 -6.24 -26.67 1.14
C SER A 54 -4.86 -26.23 1.64
N PHE A 55 -4.79 -25.07 2.30
CA PHE A 55 -3.58 -24.52 2.92
C PHE A 55 -3.04 -25.46 3.99
N GLU A 56 -3.90 -25.93 4.91
CA GLU A 56 -3.55 -26.92 5.94
C GLU A 56 -3.00 -28.22 5.35
N ARG A 57 -3.73 -28.81 4.38
CA ARG A 57 -3.31 -30.06 3.72
C ARG A 57 -1.96 -29.93 3.02
N VAL A 58 -1.66 -28.79 2.40
CA VAL A 58 -0.37 -28.53 1.74
C VAL A 58 0.74 -28.32 2.77
N LEU A 59 0.51 -27.55 3.84
CA LEU A 59 1.46 -27.37 4.95
C LEU A 59 1.84 -28.70 5.62
N PHE A 60 0.83 -29.50 5.98
CA PHE A 60 1.02 -30.80 6.63
C PHE A 60 1.83 -31.75 5.75
N ARG A 61 1.49 -31.86 4.45
CA ARG A 61 2.24 -32.69 3.49
C ARG A 61 3.67 -32.20 3.28
N ALA A 62 3.88 -30.89 3.14
CA ALA A 62 5.20 -30.31 2.89
C ALA A 62 6.16 -30.46 4.08
N THR A 63 5.65 -30.40 5.31
CA THR A 63 6.41 -30.59 6.56
C THR A 63 6.44 -32.04 7.05
N ARG A 64 5.69 -32.95 6.40
CA ARG A 64 5.48 -34.35 6.84
C ARG A 64 4.92 -34.43 8.26
N GLY A 65 3.95 -33.58 8.58
CA GLY A 65 3.33 -33.47 9.92
C GLY A 65 4.17 -32.72 10.96
N ASN A 66 5.38 -32.27 10.66
CA ASN A 66 6.25 -31.55 11.59
C ASN A 66 5.91 -30.04 11.67
N MET A 67 4.63 -29.73 11.89
CA MET A 67 4.11 -28.38 12.12
C MET A 67 2.85 -28.43 12.98
N PHE A 68 2.54 -27.31 13.64
CA PHE A 68 1.30 -27.15 14.40
C PHE A 68 0.58 -25.90 13.91
N LEU A 69 -0.65 -26.08 13.43
CA LEU A 69 -1.54 -25.02 12.96
C LEU A 69 -2.54 -24.64 14.05
N ARG A 70 -2.75 -23.34 14.24
CA ARG A 70 -3.97 -22.80 14.86
C ARG A 70 -4.58 -21.75 13.93
N THR A 71 -5.90 -21.72 13.87
CA THR A 71 -6.68 -20.80 13.04
C THR A 71 -7.79 -20.17 13.86
N ALA A 72 -8.13 -18.92 13.56
CA ALA A 72 -9.31 -18.22 14.06
C ALA A 72 -9.99 -17.51 12.88
N ALA A 73 -11.30 -17.68 12.73
CA ALA A 73 -12.07 -16.91 11.76
C ALA A 73 -12.07 -15.42 12.17
N VAL A 74 -12.12 -14.53 11.19
CA VAL A 74 -12.39 -13.11 11.42
C VAL A 74 -13.88 -12.88 11.22
N ASP A 75 -14.52 -12.15 12.13
CA ASP A 75 -15.94 -11.85 12.05
C ASP A 75 -16.23 -10.94 10.85
N GLY A 76 -17.10 -11.41 9.94
CA GLY A 76 -17.54 -10.68 8.76
C GLY A 76 -16.54 -10.71 7.58
N THR A 77 -16.71 -9.76 6.64
CA THR A 77 -15.91 -9.68 5.41
C THR A 77 -14.97 -8.48 5.42
N VAL A 78 -13.69 -8.77 5.26
CA VAL A 78 -12.58 -7.80 5.27
C VAL A 78 -12.19 -7.49 3.83
N SER A 79 -11.99 -6.21 3.50
CA SER A 79 -11.48 -5.81 2.19
C SER A 79 -10.08 -6.38 1.95
N ASP A 80 -9.79 -6.82 0.73
CA ASP A 80 -8.46 -7.24 0.34
C ASP A 80 -7.59 -6.07 -0.14
N PRO A 81 -6.37 -5.87 0.39
CA PRO A 81 -5.51 -4.76 -0.03
C PRO A 81 -4.99 -4.88 -1.46
N GLY A 82 -5.10 -6.05 -2.12
CA GLY A 82 -4.74 -6.24 -3.51
C GLY A 82 -5.90 -6.10 -4.49
N THR A 83 -7.08 -6.65 -4.17
CA THR A 83 -8.25 -6.65 -5.09
C THR A 83 -9.36 -5.66 -4.72
N GLY A 84 -9.38 -5.15 -3.48
CA GLY A 84 -10.48 -4.34 -2.94
C GLY A 84 -11.75 -5.13 -2.60
N GLU A 85 -11.79 -6.43 -2.85
CA GLU A 85 -12.97 -7.27 -2.64
C GLU A 85 -13.19 -7.61 -1.17
N ARG A 86 -14.47 -7.71 -0.76
CA ARG A 86 -14.86 -8.05 0.62
C ARG A 86 -14.92 -9.57 0.82
N VAL A 87 -13.82 -10.15 1.30
CA VAL A 87 -13.65 -11.61 1.44
C VAL A 87 -13.73 -12.02 2.91
N ALA A 88 -14.35 -13.16 3.21
CA ALA A 88 -14.29 -13.78 4.54
C ALA A 88 -12.89 -14.38 4.78
N LYS A 89 -12.26 -14.03 5.90
CA LYS A 89 -10.84 -14.31 6.15
C LYS A 89 -10.60 -15.04 7.47
N THR A 90 -9.47 -15.71 7.56
CA THR A 90 -9.07 -16.53 8.71
C THR A 90 -7.62 -16.20 9.07
N VAL A 91 -7.40 -15.78 10.32
CA VAL A 91 -6.06 -15.59 10.88
C VAL A 91 -5.48 -16.97 11.22
N PHE A 92 -4.19 -17.15 10.99
CA PHE A 92 -3.46 -18.37 11.35
C PHE A 92 -2.15 -18.07 12.06
N ILE A 93 -1.72 -19.04 12.86
CA ILE A 93 -0.34 -19.18 13.33
C ILE A 93 0.13 -20.61 13.06
N VAL A 94 1.31 -20.71 12.44
CA VAL A 94 1.95 -21.98 12.05
C VAL A 94 3.28 -22.08 12.77
N PHE A 95 3.38 -23.00 13.74
CA PHE A 95 4.61 -23.33 14.45
C PHE A 95 5.38 -24.44 13.71
N PHE A 96 6.71 -24.37 13.70
CA PHE A 96 7.59 -25.32 13.04
C PHE A 96 8.98 -25.40 13.70
N ALA A 97 9.69 -26.50 13.45
CA ALA A 97 11.08 -26.68 13.86
C ALA A 97 12.05 -26.54 12.66
N GLY A 98 13.02 -25.63 12.78
CA GLY A 98 14.16 -25.52 11.86
C GLY A 98 13.90 -24.82 10.52
N GLU A 99 14.98 -24.27 9.95
CA GLU A 99 14.93 -23.38 8.78
C GLU A 99 14.38 -24.07 7.51
N ARG A 100 14.62 -25.37 7.34
CA ARG A 100 14.06 -26.17 6.22
C ARG A 100 12.53 -26.25 6.25
N ALA A 101 11.90 -26.14 7.43
CA ALA A 101 10.45 -26.06 7.55
C ALA A 101 9.98 -24.62 7.29
N ARG A 102 10.66 -23.62 7.88
CA ARG A 102 10.40 -22.19 7.67
C ARG A 102 10.36 -21.81 6.19
N ALA A 103 11.37 -22.19 5.41
CA ALA A 103 11.45 -21.91 3.98
C ALA A 103 10.31 -22.54 3.16
N LYS A 104 9.74 -23.67 3.61
CA LYS A 104 8.55 -24.27 2.99
C LYS A 104 7.27 -23.52 3.38
N VAL A 105 7.09 -23.24 4.67
CA VAL A 105 5.92 -22.49 5.19
C VAL A 105 5.82 -21.13 4.51
N LEU A 106 6.92 -20.39 4.40
CA LEU A 106 6.95 -19.08 3.75
C LEU A 106 6.50 -19.14 2.27
N LYS A 107 7.03 -20.09 1.49
CA LYS A 107 6.64 -20.30 0.09
C LYS A 107 5.18 -20.75 -0.07
N ILE A 108 4.65 -21.51 0.89
CA ILE A 108 3.24 -21.93 0.87
C ILE A 108 2.32 -20.75 1.20
N CYS A 109 2.68 -19.88 2.15
CA CYS A 109 1.96 -18.63 2.38
C CYS A 109 1.92 -17.74 1.13
N GLU A 110 3.06 -17.59 0.44
CA GLU A 110 3.16 -16.85 -0.83
C GLU A 110 2.26 -17.46 -1.92
N ALA A 111 2.37 -18.76 -2.16
CA ALA A 111 1.59 -19.46 -3.19
C ALA A 111 0.07 -19.45 -2.95
N PHE A 112 -0.39 -19.28 -1.70
CA PHE A 112 -1.81 -19.20 -1.36
C PHE A 112 -2.37 -17.76 -1.34
N GLY A 113 -1.50 -16.74 -1.46
CA GLY A 113 -1.88 -15.33 -1.30
C GLY A 113 -2.13 -14.92 0.16
N ALA A 114 -1.45 -15.56 1.11
CA ALA A 114 -1.61 -15.29 2.53
C ALA A 114 -0.77 -14.08 2.98
N ASN A 115 -1.43 -13.01 3.43
CA ASN A 115 -0.77 -11.82 3.95
C ASN A 115 -0.14 -12.14 5.32
N ARG A 116 1.18 -12.08 5.40
CA ARG A 116 1.97 -12.35 6.61
C ARG A 116 2.24 -11.06 7.37
N TYR A 117 2.18 -11.11 8.70
CA TYR A 117 2.50 -9.97 9.56
C TYR A 117 3.60 -10.34 10.56
N PRO A 118 4.56 -9.44 10.85
CA PRO A 118 5.51 -9.65 11.93
C PRO A 118 4.79 -9.64 13.27
N PHE A 119 5.05 -10.65 14.10
CA PHE A 119 4.48 -10.75 15.45
C PHE A 119 5.61 -11.06 16.44
N PRO A 120 5.97 -10.13 17.35
CA PRO A 120 7.07 -10.33 18.29
C PRO A 120 6.83 -11.47 19.28
N GLU A 121 7.91 -12.15 19.69
CA GLU A 121 7.89 -13.12 20.81
C GLU A 121 7.65 -12.40 22.16
N ASP A 122 8.20 -11.19 22.34
CA ASP A 122 8.14 -10.46 23.61
C ASP A 122 6.78 -9.78 23.84
N ILE A 123 6.10 -10.11 24.94
CA ILE A 123 4.80 -9.51 25.34
C ILE A 123 4.87 -7.98 25.48
N THR A 124 6.01 -7.44 25.90
CA THR A 124 6.26 -5.98 25.98
C THR A 124 6.25 -5.34 24.60
N ARG A 125 6.94 -5.94 23.61
CA ARG A 125 6.94 -5.49 22.21
C ARG A 125 5.57 -5.69 21.54
N GLN A 126 4.85 -6.76 21.84
CA GLN A 126 3.47 -6.96 21.37
C GLN A 126 2.55 -5.80 21.83
N ARG A 127 2.63 -5.41 23.11
CA ARG A 127 1.86 -4.27 23.66
C ARG A 127 2.27 -2.94 23.02
N GLN A 128 3.57 -2.70 22.84
CA GLN A 128 4.07 -1.50 22.17
C GLN A 128 3.56 -1.41 20.72
N MET A 129 3.72 -2.48 19.93
CA MET A 129 3.27 -2.56 18.54
C MET A 129 1.74 -2.41 18.41
N ASN A 130 0.97 -2.97 19.35
CA ASN A 130 -0.49 -2.79 19.39
C ASN A 130 -0.87 -1.32 19.64
N SER A 131 -0.20 -0.65 20.58
CA SER A 131 -0.38 0.78 20.85
C SER A 131 -0.04 1.66 19.64
N GLU A 132 1.09 1.38 18.98
CA GLU A 132 1.56 2.08 17.78
C GLU A 132 0.58 1.92 16.60
N VAL A 133 0.16 0.70 16.30
CA VAL A 133 -0.83 0.41 15.25
C VAL A 133 -2.16 1.11 15.56
N ASN A 134 -2.61 1.09 16.82
CA ASN A 134 -3.84 1.80 17.22
C ASN A 134 -3.70 3.33 17.20
N ALA A 135 -2.49 3.88 17.34
CA ALA A 135 -2.24 5.31 17.17
C ALA A 135 -2.32 5.70 15.69
N ARG A 136 -1.59 4.99 14.84
CA ARG A 136 -1.60 5.19 13.38
C ARG A 136 -2.97 4.95 12.75
N LEU A 137 -3.75 3.99 13.27
CA LEU A 137 -5.12 3.75 12.82
C LEU A 137 -6.03 4.95 13.11
N ARG A 138 -5.94 5.55 14.30
CA ARG A 138 -6.70 6.77 14.66
C ARG A 138 -6.29 7.97 13.80
N GLU A 139 -4.99 8.16 13.58
CA GLU A 139 -4.45 9.20 12.68
C GLU A 139 -4.96 9.05 11.24
N LEU A 140 -4.94 7.82 10.70
CA LEU A 140 -5.46 7.54 9.36
C LEU A 140 -6.97 7.80 9.27
N HIS A 141 -7.75 7.45 10.29
CA HIS A 141 -9.18 7.78 10.35
C HIS A 141 -9.43 9.30 10.32
N THR A 142 -8.74 10.09 11.15
CA THR A 142 -8.92 11.56 11.15
C THR A 142 -8.45 12.19 9.84
N THR A 143 -7.41 11.66 9.20
CA THR A 143 -6.94 12.09 7.88
C THR A 143 -7.97 11.81 6.79
N ILE A 144 -8.58 10.61 6.80
CA ILE A 144 -9.64 10.22 5.84
C ILE A 144 -10.90 11.09 6.03
N GLU A 145 -11.30 11.33 7.28
CA GLU A 145 -12.45 12.17 7.62
C GLU A 145 -12.24 13.63 7.15
N ALA A 146 -11.12 14.25 7.54
CA ALA A 146 -10.77 15.60 7.11
C ALA A 146 -10.63 15.71 5.58
N SER A 147 -10.08 14.69 4.91
CA SER A 147 -9.98 14.63 3.45
C SER A 147 -11.35 14.52 2.77
N SER A 148 -12.29 13.75 3.33
CA SER A 148 -13.67 13.70 2.81
C SER A 148 -14.34 15.06 2.98
N VAL A 149 -14.34 15.64 4.18
CA VAL A 149 -14.95 16.96 4.43
C VAL A 149 -14.37 18.04 3.50
N HIS A 150 -13.06 18.03 3.27
CA HIS A 150 -12.42 18.96 2.33
C HIS A 150 -12.84 18.71 0.87
N ARG A 151 -12.83 17.46 0.41
CA ARG A 151 -13.31 17.07 -0.93
C ARG A 151 -14.77 17.50 -1.14
N ASP A 152 -15.62 17.21 -0.17
CA ASP A 152 -17.06 17.41 -0.27
C ASP A 152 -17.41 18.91 -0.24
N GLY A 153 -16.67 19.71 0.53
CA GLY A 153 -16.71 21.17 0.47
C GLY A 153 -16.25 21.76 -0.88
N LEU A 154 -15.14 21.26 -1.45
CA LEU A 154 -14.68 21.66 -2.78
C LEU A 154 -15.69 21.29 -3.88
N LEU A 155 -16.27 20.09 -3.81
CA LEU A 155 -17.29 19.63 -4.76
C LEU A 155 -18.58 20.46 -4.66
N ALA A 156 -18.99 20.89 -3.47
CA ALA A 156 -20.11 21.82 -3.29
C ALA A 156 -19.80 23.22 -3.87
N GLN A 157 -18.61 23.76 -3.61
CA GLN A 157 -18.18 25.05 -4.15
C GLN A 157 -18.14 25.03 -5.69
N VAL A 158 -17.50 24.02 -6.29
CA VAL A 158 -17.41 23.85 -7.74
C VAL A 158 -18.79 23.56 -8.35
N GLY A 159 -19.58 22.69 -7.72
CA GLY A 159 -20.90 22.27 -8.21
C GLY A 159 -21.89 23.42 -8.39
N SER A 160 -21.83 24.44 -7.52
CA SER A 160 -22.66 25.65 -7.68
C SER A 160 -22.36 26.44 -8.95
N SER A 161 -21.08 26.50 -9.37
CA SER A 161 -20.60 27.38 -10.44
C SER A 161 -20.50 26.68 -11.81
N VAL A 162 -20.42 25.34 -11.84
CA VAL A 162 -20.28 24.54 -13.07
C VAL A 162 -21.42 24.78 -14.07
N ALA A 163 -22.66 24.99 -13.61
CA ALA A 163 -23.80 25.25 -14.49
C ALA A 163 -23.65 26.59 -15.25
N ASP A 164 -23.17 27.63 -14.58
CA ASP A 164 -22.94 28.95 -15.15
C ASP A 164 -21.71 28.97 -16.06
N TRP A 165 -20.60 28.36 -15.64
CA TRP A 165 -19.41 28.20 -16.47
C TRP A 165 -19.72 27.44 -17.76
N ALA A 166 -20.43 26.32 -17.68
CA ALA A 166 -20.86 25.57 -18.85
C ALA A 166 -21.80 26.37 -19.76
N SER A 167 -22.61 27.28 -19.20
CA SER A 167 -23.54 28.14 -19.95
C SER A 167 -22.86 29.40 -20.52
N GLN A 168 -21.75 29.85 -19.94
CA GLN A 168 -20.86 30.86 -20.51
C GLN A 168 -20.07 30.27 -21.69
N VAL A 169 -19.35 29.16 -21.46
CA VAL A 169 -18.58 28.46 -22.51
C VAL A 169 -19.47 28.03 -23.69
N ARG A 170 -20.72 27.62 -23.45
CA ARG A 170 -21.69 27.34 -24.54
C ARG A 170 -22.08 28.59 -25.34
N ARG A 171 -22.24 29.76 -24.69
CA ARG A 171 -22.52 31.03 -25.39
C ARG A 171 -21.31 31.49 -26.20
N ASP A 172 -20.13 31.50 -25.61
CA ASP A 172 -18.91 31.94 -26.29
C ASP A 172 -18.57 31.03 -27.47
N LYS A 173 -18.70 29.70 -27.31
CA LYS A 173 -18.58 28.75 -28.43
C LYS A 173 -19.60 29.00 -29.53
N ALA A 174 -20.84 29.35 -29.20
CA ALA A 174 -21.86 29.67 -30.20
C ALA A 174 -21.55 30.98 -30.96
N VAL A 175 -21.00 31.99 -30.28
CA VAL A 175 -20.53 33.23 -30.92
C VAL A 175 -19.37 32.94 -31.86
N TYR A 176 -18.31 32.25 -31.42
CA TYR A 176 -17.21 31.88 -32.32
C TYR A 176 -17.64 30.97 -33.48
N HIS A 177 -18.60 30.07 -33.25
CA HIS A 177 -19.15 29.25 -34.33
C HIS A 177 -19.91 30.08 -35.37
N ALA A 178 -20.67 31.09 -34.95
CA ALA A 178 -21.36 32.01 -35.86
C ALA A 178 -20.37 32.92 -36.62
N LEU A 179 -19.36 33.47 -35.94
CA LEU A 179 -18.31 34.29 -36.56
C LEU A 179 -17.53 33.49 -37.63
N ASN A 180 -17.32 32.19 -37.42
CA ASN A 180 -16.69 31.30 -38.40
C ASN A 180 -17.55 31.02 -39.65
N LEU A 181 -18.81 31.49 -39.70
CA LEU A 181 -19.67 31.44 -40.89
C LEU A 181 -19.67 32.77 -41.68
N PHE A 182 -19.01 33.81 -41.17
CA PHE A 182 -18.97 35.14 -41.80
C PHE A 182 -17.76 35.25 -42.73
N SER A 183 -17.88 36.04 -43.80
CA SER A 183 -16.75 36.35 -44.67
C SER A 183 -15.93 37.51 -44.10
N VAL A 184 -14.61 37.48 -44.33
CA VAL A 184 -13.68 38.51 -43.83
C VAL A 184 -13.40 39.52 -44.94
N ASP A 185 -13.78 40.77 -44.73
CA ASP A 185 -13.33 41.88 -45.58
C ASP A 185 -12.06 42.51 -44.99
N VAL A 186 -10.92 42.20 -45.63
CA VAL A 186 -9.60 42.69 -45.24
C VAL A 186 -9.44 44.20 -45.52
N THR A 187 -10.20 44.75 -46.48
CA THR A 187 -10.16 46.15 -46.91
C THR A 187 -10.75 47.06 -45.84
N HIS A 188 -11.96 46.73 -45.39
CA HIS A 188 -12.69 47.47 -44.37
C HIS A 188 -12.48 46.93 -42.94
N LYS A 189 -11.69 45.86 -42.78
CA LYS A 189 -11.40 45.17 -41.51
C LYS A 189 -12.65 44.76 -40.75
N CYS A 190 -13.66 44.29 -41.47
CA CYS A 190 -14.95 43.89 -40.92
C CYS A 190 -15.32 42.46 -41.31
N LEU A 191 -16.38 41.94 -40.68
CA LEU A 191 -17.00 40.68 -41.05
C LEU A 191 -18.32 40.96 -41.75
N VAL A 192 -18.54 40.31 -42.89
CA VAL A 192 -19.77 40.42 -43.69
C VAL A 192 -20.55 39.11 -43.56
N ALA A 193 -21.86 39.24 -43.37
CA ALA A 193 -22.74 38.10 -43.10
C ALA A 193 -24.11 38.32 -43.75
N GLU A 194 -24.66 37.26 -44.31
CA GLU A 194 -26.04 37.21 -44.80
C GLU A 194 -26.87 36.29 -43.90
N GLY A 195 -28.16 36.61 -43.73
CA GLY A 195 -29.02 35.86 -42.82
C GLY A 195 -30.49 36.21 -42.96
N TRP A 196 -31.35 35.24 -42.65
CA TRP A 196 -32.81 35.37 -42.79
C TRP A 196 -33.42 36.03 -41.55
N CYS A 197 -34.20 37.09 -41.77
CA CYS A 197 -34.94 37.81 -40.73
C CYS A 197 -36.42 37.96 -41.13
N PRO A 198 -37.40 37.66 -40.24
CA PRO A 198 -38.80 37.98 -40.49
C PRO A 198 -38.99 39.49 -40.64
N VAL A 199 -39.74 39.92 -41.66
CA VAL A 199 -39.91 41.35 -42.00
C VAL A 199 -40.39 42.20 -40.80
N GLY A 200 -41.34 41.67 -40.01
CA GLY A 200 -41.84 42.34 -38.79
C GLY A 200 -40.83 42.42 -37.63
N ALA A 201 -39.68 41.75 -37.72
CA ALA A 201 -38.61 41.81 -36.72
C ALA A 201 -37.48 42.79 -37.11
N ASN A 202 -37.44 43.31 -38.35
CA ASN A 202 -36.34 44.15 -38.85
C ASN A 202 -36.00 45.33 -37.93
N ALA A 203 -37.01 46.07 -37.46
CA ALA A 203 -36.81 47.20 -36.54
C ALA A 203 -36.19 46.77 -35.19
N ARG A 204 -36.52 45.58 -34.68
CA ARG A 204 -35.93 45.03 -33.44
C ARG A 204 -34.47 44.62 -33.65
N VAL A 205 -34.15 44.02 -34.80
CA VAL A 205 -32.76 43.64 -35.15
C VAL A 205 -31.90 44.88 -35.33
N GLN A 206 -32.38 45.89 -36.08
CA GLN A 206 -31.67 47.15 -36.27
C GLN A 206 -31.43 47.88 -34.94
N ALA A 207 -32.45 47.97 -34.06
CA ALA A 207 -32.29 48.55 -32.73
C ALA A 207 -31.30 47.77 -31.85
N ALA A 208 -31.30 46.43 -31.91
CA ALA A 208 -30.35 45.60 -31.18
C ALA A 208 -28.90 45.79 -31.65
N LEU A 209 -28.67 45.91 -32.97
CA LEU A 209 -27.37 46.19 -33.57
C LEU A 209 -26.85 47.58 -33.18
N VAL A 210 -27.68 48.62 -33.29
CA VAL A 210 -27.32 49.99 -32.87
C VAL A 210 -26.99 50.04 -31.38
N ALA A 211 -27.78 49.37 -30.54
CA ALA A 211 -27.53 49.29 -29.10
C ALA A 211 -26.29 48.44 -28.73
N ALA A 212 -25.89 47.49 -29.58
CA ALA A 212 -24.63 46.77 -29.41
C ALA A 212 -23.44 47.65 -29.76
N ALA A 213 -23.47 48.30 -30.93
CA ALA A 213 -22.42 49.21 -31.40
C ALA A 213 -22.15 50.36 -30.41
N SER A 214 -23.20 50.98 -29.85
CA SER A 214 -23.03 52.06 -28.87
C SER A 214 -22.45 51.60 -27.53
N ARG A 215 -22.73 50.37 -27.10
CA ARG A 215 -22.08 49.78 -25.91
C ARG A 215 -20.60 49.47 -26.17
N SER A 216 -20.26 48.91 -27.33
CA SER A 216 -18.87 48.64 -27.69
C SER A 216 -18.03 49.92 -27.79
N ALA A 217 -18.58 50.98 -28.38
CA ALA A 217 -17.92 52.29 -28.46
C ALA A 217 -17.81 53.04 -27.12
N ALA A 218 -18.44 52.53 -26.05
CA ALA A 218 -18.36 53.07 -24.68
C ALA A 218 -17.44 52.24 -23.76
N GLN A 219 -16.77 51.21 -24.29
CA GLN A 219 -15.79 50.38 -23.58
C GLN A 219 -14.35 50.51 -24.14
N THR A 220 -14.13 51.46 -25.05
CA THR A 220 -12.85 51.79 -25.70
C THR A 220 -12.42 53.21 -25.35
#